data_AF-A0A7X8D634-F1
#
_entry.id   AF-A0A7X8D634-F1
#
_cell.length_a   1.000
_cell.length_b   1.000
_cell.length_c   1.000
_cell.angle_alpha   90.00
_cell.angle_beta   90.00
_cell.angle_gamma   90.00
#
_symmetry.space_group_name_H-M   'P 1'
#
loop_
_entity.id
_entity.type
_entity.pdbx_description
1 polymer ?
#
loop_
_entity_poly.entity_id
_entity_poly.type
_entity_poly.pdbx_seq_one_letter_code
_entity_poly.pdbx_strand_id
1 'polypeptide(L)'
;DKLLLSLENLIAAFRVKAQAFEHVLKMGRTQLQDAVPMTLGQEFQAFATTLEEDLCRLRTLVPELLCEVNLGGTAIGTGINADPSYQRLAVERLATISGHPVKSAVDLIEATSDMGDFVLFSGMLKRTAVKLSKICNDLRLLSSGPRTGINEINLPARQPGSSIMPGKVNPVIPEAVNQVAFEIIGNDLTLTMAAEAGQLQLNVMEPIIAYKMFDSIRLLQRSMDMLRELCIDDITANENHCLHLVEHSIGLVTALNPYIGYQNSTRIAKKALESGRGILELVREEKLLEDDVLDDILKPQNMIAPRLVPVNS
;
A
#
# COMPACT_ATOMS: atom_id res chain seq x y z
N ASP A 1 11.98 -4.95 14.69
CA ASP A 1 13.02 -5.23 13.67
C ASP A 1 12.57 -6.14 12.52
N LYS A 2 12.29 -7.44 12.75
CA LYS A 2 11.94 -8.37 11.64
C LYS A 2 10.77 -7.88 10.76
N LEU A 3 9.73 -7.34 11.38
CA LEU A 3 8.60 -6.72 10.68
C LEU A 3 9.05 -5.57 9.76
N LEU A 4 9.91 -4.69 10.27
CA LEU A 4 10.41 -3.52 9.54
C LEU A 4 11.27 -3.94 8.34
N LEU A 5 12.12 -4.95 8.52
CA LEU A 5 12.93 -5.52 7.46
C LEU A 5 12.05 -6.13 6.35
N SER A 6 10.97 -6.83 6.72
CA SER A 6 10.05 -7.44 5.74
C SER A 6 9.31 -6.38 4.94
N LEU A 7 8.89 -5.29 5.60
CA LEU A 7 8.27 -4.13 4.96
C LEU A 7 9.25 -3.42 4.02
N GLU A 8 10.48 -3.19 4.45
CA GLU A 8 11.56 -2.60 3.64
C GLU A 8 11.88 -3.44 2.40
N ASN A 9 11.98 -4.75 2.54
CA ASN A 9 12.21 -5.67 1.42
C ASN A 9 11.05 -5.63 0.41
N LEU A 10 9.79 -5.59 0.89
CA LEU A 10 8.63 -5.47 0.02
C LEU A 10 8.61 -4.13 -0.72
N ILE A 11 8.94 -3.03 -0.03
CA ILE A 11 9.07 -1.69 -0.64
C ILE A 11 10.13 -1.73 -1.75
N ALA A 12 11.30 -2.31 -1.47
CA ALA A 12 12.38 -2.43 -2.45
C ALA A 12 11.92 -3.21 -3.70
N ALA A 13 11.20 -4.31 -3.53
CA ALA A 13 10.65 -5.08 -4.65
C ALA A 13 9.65 -4.27 -5.50
N PHE A 14 8.77 -3.49 -4.87
CA PHE A 14 7.89 -2.56 -5.60
C PHE A 14 8.68 -1.49 -6.36
N ARG A 15 9.77 -0.95 -5.79
CA ARG A 15 10.63 0.03 -6.49
C ARG A 15 11.35 -0.58 -7.70
N VAL A 16 11.84 -1.81 -7.57
CA VAL A 16 12.45 -2.53 -8.70
C VAL A 16 11.44 -2.71 -9.83
N LYS A 17 10.20 -3.10 -9.51
CA LYS A 17 9.13 -3.22 -10.53
C LYS A 17 8.66 -1.88 -11.07
N ALA A 18 8.65 -0.83 -10.24
CA ALA A 18 8.36 0.51 -10.69
C ALA A 18 9.33 0.98 -11.78
N GLN A 19 10.63 0.73 -11.58
CA GLN A 19 11.65 1.03 -12.59
C GLN A 19 11.48 0.14 -13.83
N ALA A 20 11.24 -1.16 -13.65
CA ALA A 20 11.04 -2.09 -14.78
C ALA A 20 9.80 -1.75 -15.63
N PHE A 21 8.82 -1.05 -15.07
CA PHE A 21 7.58 -0.65 -15.74
C PHE A 21 7.51 0.85 -16.05
N GLU A 22 8.62 1.57 -15.96
CA GLU A 22 8.64 3.04 -16.13
C GLU A 22 8.14 3.48 -17.52
N HIS A 23 8.35 2.65 -18.54
CA HIS A 23 7.95 2.91 -19.93
C HIS A 23 6.54 2.39 -20.27
N VAL A 24 5.94 1.56 -19.42
CA VAL A 24 4.68 0.88 -19.75
C VAL A 24 3.51 1.80 -19.50
N LEU A 25 3.02 2.44 -20.56
CA LEU A 25 1.79 3.23 -20.55
C LEU A 25 0.58 2.37 -20.25
N LYS A 26 -0.31 2.90 -19.41
CA LYS A 26 -1.61 2.31 -19.08
C LYS A 26 -2.65 3.39 -18.87
N MET A 27 -3.91 2.97 -18.86
CA MET A 27 -5.02 3.86 -18.55
C MET A 27 -5.23 3.95 -17.03
N GLY A 28 -5.11 5.15 -16.47
CA GLY A 28 -5.52 5.42 -15.10
C GLY A 28 -7.03 5.25 -14.94
N ARG A 29 -7.48 4.82 -13.76
CA ARG A 29 -8.90 4.67 -13.44
C ARG A 29 -9.27 5.32 -12.12
N THR A 30 -10.33 6.12 -12.15
CA THR A 30 -10.95 6.70 -10.95
C THR A 30 -12.41 6.31 -10.92
N GLN A 31 -12.89 5.83 -9.77
CA GLN A 31 -14.25 5.27 -9.66
C GLN A 31 -14.53 4.11 -10.65
N LEU A 32 -13.48 3.35 -11.00
CA LEU A 32 -13.50 2.28 -12.01
C LEU A 32 -13.84 2.75 -13.44
N GLN A 33 -13.87 4.06 -13.69
CA GLN A 33 -14.01 4.65 -15.02
C GLN A 33 -12.64 5.05 -15.57
N ASP A 34 -12.51 5.04 -16.88
CA ASP A 34 -11.34 5.56 -17.59
C ASP A 34 -11.06 7.02 -17.19
N ALA A 35 -9.81 7.34 -16.86
CA ALA A 35 -9.39 8.67 -16.43
C ALA A 35 -8.41 9.32 -17.41
N VAL A 36 -7.12 9.40 -17.05
CA VAL A 36 -6.03 9.88 -17.91
C VAL A 36 -4.87 8.86 -17.93
N PRO A 37 -3.99 8.89 -18.95
CA PRO A 37 -2.85 7.99 -19.01
C PRO A 37 -1.89 8.16 -17.81
N MET A 38 -1.24 7.07 -17.45
CA MET A 38 -0.13 7.01 -16.50
C MET A 38 0.79 5.84 -16.89
N THR A 39 1.92 5.65 -16.21
CA THR A 39 2.70 4.41 -16.38
C THR A 39 2.45 3.43 -15.25
N LEU A 40 2.59 2.13 -15.53
CA LEU A 40 2.65 1.11 -14.48
C LEU A 40 3.80 1.40 -13.50
N GLY A 41 4.90 1.98 -13.97
CA GLY A 41 5.99 2.45 -13.11
C GLY A 41 5.53 3.48 -12.08
N GLN A 42 4.75 4.49 -12.48
CA GLN A 42 4.16 5.45 -11.56
C GLN A 42 3.23 4.78 -10.52
N GLU A 43 2.42 3.82 -10.95
CA GLU A 43 1.50 3.08 -10.07
C GLU A 43 2.26 2.24 -9.02
N PHE A 44 3.28 1.49 -9.45
CA PHE A 44 4.10 0.66 -8.55
C PHE A 44 4.98 1.51 -7.63
N GLN A 45 5.48 2.65 -8.11
CA GLN A 45 6.19 3.61 -7.27
C GLN A 45 5.27 4.21 -6.20
N ALA A 46 3.99 4.42 -6.51
CA ALA A 46 3.00 4.89 -5.53
C ALA A 46 2.74 3.82 -4.45
N PHE A 47 2.70 2.53 -4.80
CA PHE A 47 2.63 1.44 -3.83
C PHE A 47 3.85 1.41 -2.90
N ALA A 48 5.06 1.52 -3.44
CA ALA A 48 6.28 1.63 -2.64
C ALA A 48 6.24 2.84 -1.71
N THR A 49 5.86 4.01 -2.23
CA THR A 49 5.83 5.27 -1.49
C THR A 49 4.86 5.19 -0.33
N THR A 50 3.64 4.71 -0.53
CA THR A 50 2.64 4.66 0.55
C THR A 50 3.05 3.72 1.69
N LEU A 51 3.80 2.65 1.40
CA LEU A 51 4.34 1.74 2.40
C LEU A 51 5.58 2.32 3.10
N GLU A 52 6.44 3.03 2.38
CA GLU A 52 7.61 3.74 2.92
C GLU A 52 7.21 4.76 4.00
N GLU A 53 6.11 5.49 3.78
CA GLU A 53 5.64 6.41 4.80
C GLU A 53 5.26 5.70 6.12
N ASP A 54 4.73 4.47 6.05
CA ASP A 54 4.38 3.70 7.25
C ASP A 54 5.62 3.07 7.89
N LEU A 55 6.60 2.64 7.08
CA LEU A 55 7.92 2.22 7.57
C LEU A 55 8.61 3.33 8.35
N CYS A 56 8.60 4.56 7.82
CA CYS A 56 9.18 5.73 8.48
C CYS A 56 8.48 6.01 9.82
N ARG A 57 7.14 6.01 9.84
CA ARG A 57 6.38 6.20 11.09
C ARG A 57 6.68 5.12 12.12
N LEU A 58 6.71 3.84 11.72
CA LEU A 58 7.03 2.73 12.60
C LEU A 58 8.46 2.84 13.15
N ARG A 59 9.45 3.19 12.32
CA ARG A 59 10.85 3.36 12.75
C ARG A 59 10.99 4.48 13.79
N THR A 60 10.26 5.58 13.64
CA THR A 60 10.35 6.72 14.56
C THR A 60 9.58 6.48 15.85
N LEU A 61 8.33 6.01 15.77
CA LEU A 61 7.43 5.96 16.94
C LEU A 61 7.61 4.70 17.79
N VAL A 62 7.93 3.54 17.19
CA VAL A 62 7.99 2.28 17.96
C VAL A 62 9.01 2.33 19.10
N PRO A 63 10.23 2.90 18.93
CA PRO A 63 11.15 3.06 20.05
C PRO A 63 10.59 3.97 21.15
N GLU A 64 9.87 5.04 20.80
CA GLU A 64 9.29 5.95 21.78
C GLU A 64 8.17 5.29 22.59
N LEU A 65 7.30 4.53 21.93
CA LEU A 65 6.13 3.85 22.53
C LEU A 65 6.51 2.61 23.34
N LEU A 66 7.40 1.76 22.80
CA LEU A 66 7.61 0.42 23.37
C LEU A 66 8.90 0.29 24.21
N CYS A 67 9.72 1.34 24.29
CA CYS A 67 10.92 1.34 25.14
C CYS A 67 10.71 2.09 26.46
N GLU A 68 9.52 2.63 26.71
CA GLU A 68 9.14 3.12 28.03
C GLU A 68 8.62 1.95 28.89
N VAL A 69 9.17 1.76 30.08
CA VAL A 69 8.83 0.64 30.97
C VAL A 69 8.54 1.09 32.39
N ASN A 70 7.61 0.41 33.06
CA ASN A 70 7.25 0.65 34.46
C ASN A 70 8.08 -0.20 35.46
N LEU A 71 9.23 -0.73 35.05
CA LEU A 71 10.06 -1.61 35.86
C LEU A 71 10.51 -0.91 37.16
N GLY A 72 10.13 -1.47 38.30
CA GLY A 72 10.32 -0.84 39.61
C GLY A 72 9.03 -0.28 40.22
N GLY A 73 7.93 -0.23 39.46
CA GLY A 73 6.61 0.16 39.97
C GLY A 73 6.00 -0.87 40.94
N THR A 74 6.44 -2.12 40.88
CA THR A 74 5.97 -3.25 41.71
C THR A 74 4.47 -3.51 41.55
N ALA A 75 3.69 -3.56 42.63
CA ALA A 75 2.29 -4.00 42.59
C ALA A 75 1.35 -3.02 41.89
N ILE A 76 1.50 -1.70 42.14
CA ILE A 76 0.57 -0.66 41.68
C ILE A 76 1.30 0.64 41.25
N GLY A 77 2.59 0.54 40.93
CA GLY A 77 3.42 1.69 40.56
C GLY A 77 4.11 2.43 41.71
N THR A 78 3.76 2.16 42.98
CA THR A 78 4.34 2.86 44.14
C THR A 78 5.79 2.50 44.44
N GLY A 79 6.32 1.42 43.86
CA GLY A 79 7.65 0.89 44.18
C GLY A 79 7.76 0.26 45.56
N ILE A 80 6.63 -0.10 46.20
CA ILE A 80 6.65 -0.74 47.52
C ILE A 80 7.52 -2.02 47.49
N ASN A 81 8.41 -2.13 48.48
CA ASN A 81 9.39 -3.22 48.61
C ASN A 81 10.51 -3.26 47.54
N ALA A 82 10.60 -2.28 46.64
CA ALA A 82 11.78 -2.14 45.78
C ALA A 82 12.91 -1.40 46.51
N ASP A 83 14.15 -1.80 46.27
CA ASP A 83 15.32 -1.00 46.66
C ASP A 83 15.29 0.34 45.88
N PRO A 84 15.59 1.51 46.50
CA PRO A 84 15.60 2.80 45.80
C PRO A 84 16.51 2.86 44.57
N SER A 85 17.53 2.00 44.50
CA SER A 85 18.44 1.88 43.35
C SER A 85 17.93 0.92 42.28
N TYR A 86 16.92 0.09 42.57
CA TYR A 86 16.48 -1.02 41.72
C TYR A 86 16.05 -0.53 40.33
N GLN A 87 15.15 0.45 40.25
CA GLN A 87 14.61 0.94 38.98
C GLN A 87 15.72 1.39 38.04
N ARG A 88 16.60 2.27 38.52
CA ARG A 88 17.72 2.79 37.73
C ARG A 88 18.62 1.66 37.23
N LEU A 89 19.04 0.76 38.13
CA LEU A 89 19.92 -0.35 37.76
C LEU A 89 19.24 -1.33 36.80
N ALA A 90 17.97 -1.68 37.04
CA ALA A 90 17.24 -2.66 36.25
C ALA A 90 16.97 -2.14 34.83
N VAL A 91 16.56 -0.86 34.69
CA VAL A 91 16.35 -0.22 33.39
C VAL A 91 17.67 -0.06 32.62
N GLU A 92 18.74 0.41 33.26
CA GLU A 92 20.08 0.51 32.64
C GLU A 92 20.57 -0.86 32.12
N ARG A 93 20.36 -1.93 32.92
CA ARG A 93 20.73 -3.29 32.53
C ARG A 93 19.85 -3.82 31.41
N LEU A 94 18.55 -3.56 31.44
CA LEU A 94 17.62 -3.97 30.39
C LEU A 94 17.94 -3.29 29.06
N ALA A 95 18.26 -1.99 29.07
CA ALA A 95 18.73 -1.27 27.89
C ALA A 95 20.02 -1.89 27.33
N THR A 96 20.98 -2.21 28.20
CA THR A 96 22.25 -2.85 27.81
C THR A 96 22.04 -4.23 27.19
N ILE A 97 21.21 -5.07 27.81
CA ILE A 97 20.96 -6.46 27.35
C ILE A 97 20.16 -6.48 26.05
N SER A 98 19.14 -5.63 25.94
CA SER A 98 18.25 -5.59 24.78
C SER A 98 18.85 -4.87 23.58
N GLY A 99 19.80 -3.95 23.80
CA GLY A 99 20.33 -3.07 22.76
C GLY A 99 19.34 -1.98 22.32
N HIS A 100 18.22 -1.82 23.02
CA HIS A 100 17.21 -0.80 22.76
C HIS A 100 17.29 0.35 23.78
N PRO A 101 16.84 1.57 23.42
CA PRO A 101 16.90 2.75 24.28
C PRO A 101 15.81 2.71 25.37
N VAL A 102 15.82 1.66 26.19
CA VAL A 102 14.85 1.46 27.26
C VAL A 102 14.99 2.54 28.32
N LYS A 103 13.87 3.18 28.67
CA LYS A 103 13.77 4.24 29.67
C LYS A 103 12.65 3.91 30.65
N SER A 104 12.76 4.45 31.86
CA SER A 104 11.65 4.38 32.82
C SER A 104 10.51 5.29 32.38
N ALA A 105 9.28 4.87 32.65
CA ALA A 105 8.11 5.75 32.64
C ALA A 105 8.29 6.91 33.62
N VAL A 106 7.69 8.05 33.26
CA VAL A 106 7.74 9.28 34.07
C VAL A 106 6.96 9.13 35.38
N ASP A 107 5.81 8.45 35.30
CA ASP A 107 4.98 8.11 36.45
C ASP A 107 4.68 6.60 36.42
N LEU A 108 5.19 5.88 37.40
CA LEU A 108 5.03 4.43 37.49
C LEU A 108 3.60 4.03 37.87
N ILE A 109 2.84 4.88 38.56
CA ILE A 109 1.45 4.60 38.93
C ILE A 109 0.58 4.65 37.67
N GLU A 110 0.77 5.66 36.84
CA GLU A 110 0.10 5.81 35.56
C GLU A 110 0.43 4.63 34.62
N ALA A 111 1.72 4.36 34.42
CA ALA A 111 2.21 3.32 33.52
C ALA A 111 1.92 1.87 33.99
N THR A 112 1.42 1.67 35.21
CA THR A 112 0.98 0.32 35.66
C THR A 112 -0.36 -0.06 35.06
N SER A 113 -1.24 0.91 34.83
CA SER A 113 -2.56 0.66 34.23
C SER A 113 -2.63 0.96 32.74
N ASP A 114 -1.66 1.70 32.20
CA ASP A 114 -1.74 2.24 30.84
C ASP A 114 -1.50 1.19 29.75
N MET A 115 -2.40 1.18 28.77
CA MET A 115 -2.32 0.35 27.55
C MET A 115 -2.34 1.19 26.27
N GLY A 116 -2.24 2.52 26.38
CA GLY A 116 -2.36 3.48 25.28
C GLY A 116 -1.32 3.27 24.18
N ASP A 117 -0.08 3.00 24.55
CA ASP A 117 1.01 2.72 23.60
C ASP A 117 0.73 1.48 22.73
N PHE A 118 0.14 0.44 23.31
CA PHE A 118 -0.27 -0.76 22.57
C PHE A 118 -1.43 -0.49 21.62
N VAL A 119 -2.40 0.34 22.01
CA VAL A 119 -3.51 0.78 21.14
C VAL A 119 -2.96 1.55 19.94
N LEU A 120 -2.07 2.51 20.18
CA LEU A 120 -1.46 3.30 19.10
C LEU A 120 -0.64 2.42 18.16
N PHE A 121 0.20 1.54 18.70
CA PHE A 121 1.00 0.63 17.90
C PHE A 121 0.14 -0.35 17.08
N SER A 122 -0.92 -0.92 17.67
CA SER A 122 -1.91 -1.73 16.95
C SER A 122 -2.55 -0.96 15.79
N GLY A 123 -2.91 0.31 16.03
CA GLY A 123 -3.44 1.19 15.00
C GLY A 123 -2.49 1.40 13.81
N MET A 124 -1.18 1.43 14.06
CA MET A 124 -0.16 1.50 13.00
C MET A 124 -0.06 0.20 12.20
N LEU A 125 -0.17 -0.96 12.85
CA LEU A 125 -0.23 -2.26 12.16
C LEU A 125 -1.48 -2.36 11.29
N LYS A 126 -2.65 -1.97 11.83
CA LYS A 126 -3.91 -1.88 11.08
C LYS A 126 -3.78 -0.98 9.86
N ARG A 127 -3.23 0.23 10.01
CA ARG A 127 -3.02 1.17 8.91
C ARG A 127 -2.19 0.54 7.78
N THR A 128 -1.08 -0.10 8.12
CA THR A 128 -0.21 -0.80 7.17
C THR A 128 -0.97 -1.92 6.46
N ALA A 129 -1.74 -2.72 7.20
CA ALA A 129 -2.57 -3.80 6.68
C ALA A 129 -3.66 -3.30 5.71
N VAL A 130 -4.33 -2.18 6.02
CA VAL A 130 -5.33 -1.54 5.15
C VAL A 130 -4.71 -1.15 3.80
N LYS A 131 -3.52 -0.52 3.82
CA LYS A 131 -2.81 -0.15 2.60
C LYS A 131 -2.40 -1.37 1.78
N LEU A 132 -1.84 -2.41 2.40
CA LEU A 132 -1.50 -3.66 1.73
C LEU A 132 -2.73 -4.33 1.12
N SER A 133 -3.86 -4.30 1.82
CA SER A 133 -5.13 -4.84 1.32
C SER A 133 -5.59 -4.11 0.06
N LYS A 134 -5.49 -2.77 0.04
CA LYS A 134 -5.77 -1.97 -1.17
C LYS A 134 -4.85 -2.34 -2.32
N ILE A 135 -3.54 -2.42 -2.09
CA ILE A 135 -2.57 -2.84 -3.12
C ILE A 135 -2.94 -4.23 -3.67
N CYS A 136 -3.28 -5.18 -2.81
CA CYS A 136 -3.69 -6.52 -3.23
C CYS A 136 -5.01 -6.50 -4.01
N ASN A 137 -5.96 -5.64 -3.66
CA ASN A 137 -7.19 -5.46 -4.44
C ASN A 137 -6.89 -4.94 -5.85
N ASP A 138 -6.00 -3.95 -5.97
CA ASP A 138 -5.57 -3.44 -7.27
C ASP A 138 -4.89 -4.53 -8.09
N LEU A 139 -3.94 -5.28 -7.51
CA LEU A 139 -3.26 -6.37 -8.21
C LEU A 139 -4.24 -7.42 -8.74
N ARG A 140 -5.24 -7.82 -7.94
CA ARG A 140 -6.29 -8.76 -8.37
C ARG A 140 -7.16 -8.19 -9.49
N LEU A 141 -7.48 -6.90 -9.42
CA LEU A 141 -8.30 -6.23 -10.42
C LEU A 141 -7.55 -6.07 -11.75
N LEU A 142 -6.30 -5.60 -11.69
CA LEU A 142 -5.43 -5.42 -12.86
C LEU A 142 -5.08 -6.74 -13.54
N SER A 143 -4.99 -7.85 -12.78
CA SER A 143 -4.75 -9.19 -13.32
C SER A 143 -6.02 -9.96 -13.70
N SER A 144 -7.21 -9.33 -13.65
CA SER A 144 -8.46 -10.01 -13.99
C SER A 144 -8.48 -10.38 -15.48
N GLY A 145 -8.82 -11.62 -15.82
CA GLY A 145 -8.71 -12.11 -17.19
C GLY A 145 -8.76 -13.63 -17.32
N PRO A 146 -8.19 -14.23 -18.38
CA PRO A 146 -7.31 -13.59 -19.38
C PRO A 146 -8.06 -12.94 -20.57
N ARG A 147 -9.37 -13.13 -20.70
CA ARG A 147 -10.15 -12.66 -21.87
C ARG A 147 -11.27 -11.67 -21.53
N THR A 148 -11.82 -11.74 -20.33
CA THR A 148 -13.05 -11.02 -19.94
C THR A 148 -12.83 -10.10 -18.74
N GLY A 149 -11.61 -9.58 -18.57
CA GLY A 149 -11.22 -8.69 -17.48
C GLY A 149 -10.26 -7.60 -17.97
N ILE A 150 -9.60 -6.91 -17.03
CA ILE A 150 -8.69 -5.80 -17.34
C ILE A 150 -7.38 -6.30 -17.97
N ASN A 151 -6.79 -7.36 -17.43
CA ASN A 151 -5.62 -8.06 -17.97
C ASN A 151 -4.39 -7.16 -18.28
N GLU A 152 -4.11 -6.15 -17.45
CA GLU A 152 -2.95 -5.26 -17.62
C GLU A 152 -1.63 -5.89 -17.13
N ILE A 153 -1.71 -6.79 -16.14
CA ILE A 153 -0.56 -7.46 -15.54
C ILE A 153 -0.79 -8.96 -15.40
N ASN A 154 0.29 -9.74 -15.38
CA ASN A 154 0.26 -11.16 -15.09
C ASN A 154 0.92 -11.43 -13.74
N LEU A 155 0.17 -12.05 -12.83
CA LEU A 155 0.73 -12.55 -11.58
C LEU A 155 1.29 -13.96 -11.78
N PRO A 156 2.37 -14.34 -11.05
CA PRO A 156 2.94 -15.67 -11.13
C PRO A 156 1.92 -16.77 -10.77
N ALA A 157 1.82 -17.80 -11.61
CA ALA A 157 0.96 -18.95 -11.36
C ALA A 157 1.55 -19.82 -10.24
N ARG A 158 0.94 -19.81 -9.05
CA ARG A 158 1.44 -20.60 -7.90
C ARG A 158 0.73 -21.94 -7.70
N GLN A 159 -0.52 -22.08 -8.15
CA GLN A 159 -1.28 -23.33 -8.07
C GLN A 159 -2.43 -23.36 -9.09
N PRO A 160 -2.97 -24.55 -9.44
CA PRO A 160 -4.22 -24.65 -10.19
C PRO A 160 -5.36 -23.90 -9.47
N GLY A 161 -6.05 -23.03 -10.20
CA GLY A 161 -7.09 -22.14 -9.68
C GLY A 161 -8.48 -22.76 -9.62
N SER A 162 -8.67 -23.96 -10.17
CA SER A 162 -9.95 -24.66 -10.15
C SER A 162 -9.77 -26.16 -10.29
N SER A 163 -10.57 -26.93 -9.56
CA SER A 163 -10.67 -28.37 -9.71
C SER A 163 -11.39 -28.80 -11.00
N ILE A 164 -12.17 -27.90 -11.62
CA ILE A 164 -13.03 -28.21 -12.78
C ILE A 164 -12.68 -27.46 -14.06
N MET A 165 -12.05 -26.28 -13.98
CA MET A 165 -11.64 -25.49 -15.15
C MET A 165 -10.15 -25.68 -15.46
N PRO A 166 -9.78 -26.54 -16.44
CA PRO A 166 -8.39 -26.77 -16.78
C PRO A 166 -7.71 -25.46 -17.21
N GLY A 167 -6.50 -25.22 -16.69
CA GLY A 167 -5.70 -24.04 -17.03
C GLY A 167 -6.09 -22.74 -16.31
N LYS A 168 -7.16 -22.72 -15.48
CA LYS A 168 -7.48 -21.53 -14.67
C LYS A 168 -6.43 -21.33 -13.58
N VAL A 169 -5.95 -20.10 -13.43
CA VAL A 169 -5.04 -19.66 -12.37
C VAL A 169 -5.68 -18.46 -11.65
N ASN A 170 -5.63 -18.45 -10.31
CA ASN A 170 -6.19 -17.38 -9.49
C ASN A 170 -5.09 -16.54 -8.83
N PRO A 171 -5.35 -15.27 -8.49
CA PRO A 171 -4.40 -14.42 -7.78
C PRO A 171 -4.35 -14.74 -6.27
N VAL A 172 -4.01 -15.98 -5.92
CA VAL A 172 -4.13 -16.52 -4.54
C VAL A 172 -3.22 -15.84 -3.53
N ILE A 173 -2.09 -15.29 -3.97
CA ILE A 173 -1.15 -14.60 -3.07
C ILE A 173 -1.75 -13.28 -2.57
N PRO A 174 -2.21 -12.35 -3.45
CA PRO A 174 -3.01 -11.21 -3.01
C PRO A 174 -4.24 -11.57 -2.16
N GLU A 175 -4.97 -12.65 -2.50
CA GLU A 175 -6.14 -13.10 -1.72
C GLU A 175 -5.78 -13.49 -0.28
N ALA A 176 -4.65 -14.16 -0.08
CA ALA A 176 -4.16 -14.52 1.25
C ALA A 176 -3.74 -13.28 2.06
N VAL A 177 -3.10 -12.29 1.42
CA VAL A 177 -2.74 -11.02 2.07
C VAL A 177 -4.00 -10.22 2.46
N ASN A 178 -5.03 -10.21 1.62
CA ASN A 178 -6.31 -9.57 1.97
C ASN A 178 -6.92 -10.19 3.25
N GLN A 179 -6.93 -11.52 3.35
CA GLN A 179 -7.44 -12.21 4.55
C GLN A 179 -6.62 -11.89 5.80
N VAL A 180 -5.29 -11.84 5.69
CA VAL A 180 -4.40 -11.40 6.78
C VAL A 180 -4.73 -9.97 7.21
N ALA A 181 -4.99 -9.07 6.26
CA ALA A 181 -5.35 -7.70 6.60
C ALA A 181 -6.68 -7.62 7.37
N PHE A 182 -7.67 -8.45 7.01
CA PHE A 182 -8.94 -8.53 7.74
C PHE A 182 -8.74 -9.03 9.17
N GLU A 183 -7.91 -10.06 9.38
CA GLU A 183 -7.59 -10.57 10.71
C GLU A 183 -6.89 -9.49 11.57
N ILE A 184 -5.93 -8.76 11.01
CA ILE A 184 -5.25 -7.66 11.72
C ILE A 184 -6.24 -6.56 12.13
N ILE A 185 -7.19 -6.21 11.27
CA ILE A 185 -8.24 -5.23 11.60
C ILE A 185 -9.13 -5.75 12.76
N GLY A 186 -9.50 -7.03 12.74
CA GLY A 186 -10.25 -7.64 13.85
C GLY A 186 -9.45 -7.73 15.15
N ASN A 187 -8.17 -8.03 15.05
CA ASN A 187 -7.23 -8.03 16.18
C ASN A 187 -7.09 -6.65 16.81
N ASP A 188 -7.03 -5.59 15.99
CA ASP A 188 -6.99 -4.20 16.46
C ASP A 188 -8.23 -3.82 17.27
N LEU A 189 -9.42 -4.21 16.82
CA LEU A 189 -10.65 -3.98 17.57
C LEU A 189 -10.66 -4.77 18.88
N THR A 190 -10.24 -6.04 18.86
CA THR A 190 -10.14 -6.86 20.07
C THR A 190 -9.20 -6.23 21.09
N LEU A 191 -8.03 -5.76 20.63
CA LEU A 191 -7.03 -5.08 21.46
C LEU A 191 -7.59 -3.77 22.01
N THR A 192 -8.31 -3.00 21.20
CA THR A 192 -8.94 -1.74 21.64
C THR A 192 -9.93 -1.98 22.77
N MET A 193 -10.80 -3.00 22.65
CA MET A 193 -11.76 -3.34 23.70
C MET A 193 -11.06 -3.85 24.97
N ALA A 194 -9.97 -4.61 24.83
CA ALA A 194 -9.18 -5.08 25.97
C ALA A 194 -8.47 -3.92 26.70
N ALA A 195 -7.92 -2.96 25.95
CA ALA A 195 -7.26 -1.79 26.51
C ALA A 195 -8.24 -0.88 27.28
N GLU A 196 -9.47 -0.73 26.79
CA GLU A 196 -10.52 0.06 27.46
C GLU A 196 -10.95 -0.54 28.81
N ALA A 197 -10.93 -1.87 28.94
CA ALA A 197 -11.44 -2.60 30.10
C ALA A 197 -10.55 -2.52 31.36
N GLY A 198 -9.58 -1.60 31.41
CA GLY A 198 -8.74 -1.36 32.59
C GLY A 198 -9.58 -0.94 33.80
N GLN A 199 -9.19 -1.40 34.99
CA GLN A 199 -9.91 -1.09 36.23
C GLN A 199 -8.94 -0.67 37.32
N LEU A 200 -9.03 0.60 37.71
CA LEU A 200 -8.18 1.20 38.74
C LEU A 200 -6.69 1.02 38.38
N GLN A 201 -5.88 0.44 39.26
CA GLN A 201 -4.42 0.41 39.15
C GLN A 201 -3.85 -0.62 38.15
N LEU A 202 -4.68 -1.39 37.42
CA LEU A 202 -4.19 -2.43 36.53
C LEU A 202 -5.16 -2.72 35.37
N ASN A 203 -4.63 -3.10 34.22
CA ASN A 203 -5.40 -3.74 33.15
C ASN A 203 -5.17 -5.25 33.15
N VAL A 204 -6.16 -6.03 33.58
CA VAL A 204 -6.06 -7.50 33.63
C VAL A 204 -6.17 -8.20 32.26
N MET A 205 -6.46 -7.44 31.20
CA MET A 205 -6.63 -7.95 29.83
C MET A 205 -5.32 -7.96 29.03
N GLU A 206 -4.19 -7.62 29.65
CA GLU A 206 -2.84 -7.71 29.05
C GLU A 206 -2.58 -9.01 28.28
N PRO A 207 -3.00 -10.22 28.73
CA PRO A 207 -2.74 -11.45 27.97
C PRO A 207 -3.34 -11.45 26.57
N ILE A 208 -4.56 -10.92 26.38
CA ILE A 208 -5.19 -10.86 25.06
C ILE A 208 -4.60 -9.74 24.20
N ILE A 209 -4.21 -8.60 24.82
CA ILE A 209 -3.48 -7.52 24.14
C ILE A 209 -2.18 -8.07 23.55
N ALA A 210 -1.36 -8.72 24.38
CA ALA A 210 -0.09 -9.30 23.97
C ALA A 210 -0.28 -10.35 22.85
N TYR A 211 -1.23 -11.27 23.03
CA TYR A 211 -1.52 -12.30 22.02
C TYR A 211 -1.90 -11.69 20.67
N LYS A 212 -2.85 -10.74 20.65
CA LYS A 212 -3.35 -10.11 19.42
C LYS A 212 -2.33 -9.20 18.75
N MET A 213 -1.46 -8.56 19.54
CA MET A 213 -0.33 -7.80 19.02
C MET A 213 0.70 -8.71 18.34
N PHE A 214 1.19 -9.75 19.02
CA PHE A 214 2.18 -10.67 18.44
C PHE A 214 1.65 -11.43 17.24
N ASP A 215 0.38 -11.82 17.26
CA ASP A 215 -0.26 -12.47 16.13
C ASP A 215 -0.30 -11.53 14.90
N SER A 216 -0.73 -10.28 15.09
CA SER A 216 -0.74 -9.27 14.02
C SER A 216 0.66 -9.01 13.44
N ILE A 217 1.70 -8.87 14.29
CA ILE A 217 3.08 -8.71 13.84
C ILE A 217 3.52 -9.90 12.97
N ARG A 218 3.27 -11.12 13.44
CA ARG A 218 3.66 -12.34 12.75
C ARG A 218 2.95 -12.52 11.42
N LEU A 219 1.63 -12.28 11.39
CA LEU A 219 0.81 -12.37 10.19
C LEU A 219 1.24 -11.33 9.15
N LEU A 220 1.45 -10.08 9.58
CA LEU A 220 1.88 -9.00 8.70
C LEU A 220 3.27 -9.28 8.11
N GLN A 221 4.22 -9.72 8.95
CA GLN A 221 5.55 -10.10 8.48
C GLN A 221 5.49 -11.17 7.39
N ARG A 222 4.83 -12.30 7.69
CA ARG A 222 4.74 -13.44 6.76
C ARG A 222 4.00 -13.10 5.48
N SER A 223 2.95 -12.28 5.56
CA SER A 223 2.17 -11.90 4.38
C SER A 223 2.96 -10.97 3.45
N MET A 224 3.77 -10.06 3.99
CA MET A 224 4.65 -9.20 3.19
C MET A 224 5.76 -10.01 2.49
N ASP A 225 6.41 -10.91 3.22
CA ASP A 225 7.43 -11.81 2.64
C ASP A 225 6.84 -12.68 1.53
N MET A 226 5.68 -13.30 1.79
CA MET A 226 4.95 -14.10 0.81
C MET A 226 4.52 -13.28 -0.41
N LEU A 227 4.00 -12.06 -0.22
CA LEU A 227 3.60 -11.18 -1.31
C LEU A 227 4.80 -10.83 -2.19
N ARG A 228 5.92 -10.47 -1.58
CA ARG A 228 7.16 -10.16 -2.31
C ARG A 228 7.61 -11.35 -3.15
N GLU A 229 7.92 -12.46 -2.48
CA GLU A 229 8.59 -13.62 -3.09
C GLU A 229 7.69 -14.37 -4.08
N LEU A 230 6.40 -14.48 -3.77
CA LEU A 230 5.48 -15.29 -4.55
C LEU A 230 4.62 -14.48 -5.52
N CYS A 231 4.71 -13.15 -5.54
CA CYS A 231 3.93 -12.32 -6.45
C CYS A 231 4.73 -11.18 -7.07
N ILE A 232 5.26 -10.26 -6.25
CA ILE A 232 5.81 -9.00 -6.75
C ILE A 232 7.10 -9.23 -7.54
N ASP A 233 8.02 -10.07 -7.07
CA ASP A 233 9.34 -10.23 -7.71
C ASP A 233 9.23 -10.73 -9.17
N ASP A 234 8.22 -11.55 -9.46
CA ASP A 234 8.03 -12.22 -10.75
C ASP A 234 6.88 -11.62 -11.60
N ILE A 235 6.26 -10.51 -11.16
CA ILE A 235 5.15 -9.88 -11.88
C ILE A 235 5.59 -9.33 -13.24
N THR A 236 4.73 -9.44 -14.26
CA THR A 236 4.97 -8.92 -15.62
C THR A 236 3.80 -8.08 -16.13
N ALA A 237 4.03 -7.20 -17.10
CA ALA A 237 3.01 -6.37 -17.72
C ALA A 237 2.60 -6.90 -19.10
N ASN A 238 1.32 -6.74 -19.45
CA ASN A 238 0.82 -6.94 -20.82
C ASN A 238 0.94 -5.63 -21.58
N GLU A 239 2.17 -5.22 -21.92
CA GLU A 239 2.49 -3.87 -22.41
C GLU A 239 1.66 -3.46 -23.64
N ASN A 240 1.57 -4.32 -24.66
CA ASN A 240 0.79 -4.05 -25.86
C ASN A 240 -0.70 -3.86 -25.56
N HIS A 241 -1.25 -4.60 -24.59
CA HIS A 241 -2.64 -4.47 -24.17
C HIS A 241 -2.87 -3.18 -23.40
N CYS A 242 -1.94 -2.80 -22.51
CA CYS A 242 -2.02 -1.53 -21.79
C CYS A 242 -1.99 -0.34 -22.75
N LEU A 243 -1.11 -0.37 -23.76
CA LEU A 243 -1.04 0.64 -24.81
C LEU A 243 -2.34 0.69 -25.62
N HIS A 244 -2.86 -0.47 -26.04
CA HIS A 244 -4.12 -0.55 -26.76
C HIS A 244 -5.28 0.10 -25.99
N LEU A 245 -5.38 -0.13 -24.67
CA LEU A 245 -6.39 0.51 -23.83
C LEU A 245 -6.24 2.04 -23.77
N VAL A 246 -5.00 2.56 -23.75
CA VAL A 246 -4.75 4.01 -23.79
C VAL A 246 -5.22 4.61 -25.11
N GLU A 247 -4.87 3.99 -26.24
CA GLU A 247 -5.22 4.46 -27.59
C GLU A 247 -6.74 4.48 -27.86
N HIS A 248 -7.47 3.56 -27.22
CA HIS A 248 -8.92 3.38 -27.42
C HIS A 248 -9.76 4.05 -26.32
N SER A 249 -9.14 4.59 -25.27
CA SER A 249 -9.87 5.29 -24.22
C SER A 249 -10.29 6.68 -24.67
N ILE A 250 -11.53 7.06 -24.34
CA ILE A 250 -12.03 8.43 -24.53
C ILE A 250 -11.23 9.40 -23.66
N GLY A 251 -10.72 8.95 -22.50
CA GLY A 251 -9.95 9.77 -21.56
C GLY A 251 -8.70 10.41 -22.17
N LEU A 252 -8.15 9.79 -23.23
CA LEU A 252 -7.01 10.31 -24.00
C LEU A 252 -7.26 11.71 -24.56
N VAL A 253 -8.50 12.06 -24.86
CA VAL A 253 -8.87 13.39 -25.38
C VAL A 253 -8.47 14.52 -24.43
N THR A 254 -8.38 14.23 -23.12
CA THR A 254 -7.97 15.20 -22.10
C THR A 254 -6.54 15.69 -22.33
N ALA A 255 -5.65 14.82 -22.83
CA ALA A 255 -4.28 15.18 -23.20
C ALA A 255 -4.23 16.12 -24.42
N LEU A 256 -5.29 16.14 -25.24
CA LEU A 256 -5.40 16.98 -26.43
C LEU A 256 -6.01 18.36 -26.14
N ASN A 257 -6.64 18.55 -24.96
CA ASN A 257 -7.30 19.81 -24.57
C ASN A 257 -6.45 21.07 -24.84
N PRO A 258 -5.14 21.11 -24.52
CA PRO A 258 -4.32 22.30 -24.75
C PRO A 258 -4.08 22.61 -26.23
N TYR A 259 -4.22 21.62 -27.12
CA TYR A 259 -3.87 21.74 -28.54
C TYR A 259 -5.09 22.00 -29.42
N ILE A 260 -6.20 21.32 -29.13
CA ILE A 260 -7.44 21.44 -29.93
C ILE A 260 -8.54 22.25 -29.23
N GLY A 261 -8.34 22.60 -27.96
CA GLY A 261 -9.32 23.31 -27.14
C GLY A 261 -10.41 22.39 -26.57
N TYR A 262 -11.04 22.84 -25.49
CA TYR A 262 -12.06 22.06 -24.77
C TYR A 262 -13.30 21.73 -25.62
N GLN A 263 -13.73 22.68 -26.48
CA GLN A 263 -14.90 22.48 -27.36
C GLN A 263 -14.67 21.35 -28.37
N ASN A 264 -13.54 21.33 -29.08
CA ASN A 264 -13.22 20.25 -30.00
C ASN A 264 -13.03 18.92 -29.27
N SER A 265 -12.35 18.93 -28.13
CA SER A 265 -12.14 17.74 -27.31
C SER A 265 -13.46 17.11 -26.86
N THR A 266 -14.41 17.92 -26.38
CA THR A 266 -15.74 17.46 -25.97
C THR A 266 -16.53 16.88 -27.14
N ARG A 267 -16.46 17.53 -28.31
CA ARG A 267 -17.13 17.08 -29.53
C ARG A 267 -16.56 15.76 -30.04
N ILE A 268 -15.23 15.60 -30.05
CA ILE A 268 -14.54 14.36 -30.43
C ILE A 268 -14.87 13.24 -29.46
N ALA A 269 -14.86 13.51 -28.14
CA ALA A 269 -15.24 12.54 -27.13
C ALA A 269 -16.67 12.02 -27.33
N LYS A 270 -17.61 12.92 -27.62
CA LYS A 270 -19.01 12.56 -27.92
C LYS A 270 -19.11 11.71 -29.19
N LYS A 271 -18.42 12.10 -30.27
CA LYS A 271 -18.39 11.36 -31.53
C LYS A 271 -17.77 9.96 -31.35
N ALA A 272 -16.71 9.83 -30.55
CA ALA A 272 -16.09 8.55 -30.20
C ALA A 272 -17.08 7.64 -29.45
N LEU A 273 -17.77 8.18 -28.44
CA LEU A 273 -18.75 7.43 -27.65
C LEU A 273 -19.93 6.95 -28.51
N GLU A 274 -20.46 7.80 -29.38
CA GLU A 274 -21.60 7.46 -30.24
C GLU A 274 -21.25 6.47 -31.37
N SER A 275 -20.02 6.55 -31.88
CA SER A 275 -19.58 5.71 -33.02
C SER A 275 -18.78 4.47 -32.63
N GLY A 276 -18.27 4.40 -31.40
CA GLY A 276 -17.34 3.35 -30.95
C GLY A 276 -15.92 3.47 -31.52
N ARG A 277 -15.59 4.57 -32.22
CA ARG A 277 -14.30 4.79 -32.87
C ARG A 277 -13.28 5.40 -31.91
N GLY A 278 -12.00 5.20 -32.19
CA GLY A 278 -10.90 5.70 -31.35
C GLY A 278 -10.73 7.22 -31.44
N ILE A 279 -10.27 7.86 -30.35
CA ILE A 279 -10.04 9.31 -30.32
C ILE A 279 -9.02 9.73 -31.39
N LEU A 280 -7.93 8.99 -31.52
CA LEU A 280 -6.86 9.31 -32.48
C LEU A 280 -7.32 9.20 -33.93
N GLU A 281 -8.21 8.25 -34.22
CA GLU A 281 -8.81 8.10 -35.54
C GLU A 281 -9.63 9.33 -35.91
N LEU A 282 -10.47 9.81 -34.98
CA LEU A 282 -11.33 10.98 -35.20
C LEU A 282 -10.54 12.29 -35.30
N VAL A 283 -9.47 12.44 -34.52
CA VAL A 283 -8.58 13.61 -34.57
C VAL A 283 -7.87 13.71 -35.91
N ARG A 284 -7.39 12.58 -36.45
CA ARG A 284 -6.75 12.50 -37.77
C ARG A 284 -7.76 12.74 -38.90
N GLU A 285 -8.95 12.15 -38.83
CA GLU A 285 -10.01 12.36 -39.83
C GLU A 285 -10.37 13.83 -39.99
N GLU A 286 -10.47 14.54 -38.86
CA GLU A 286 -10.87 15.94 -38.86
C GLU A 286 -9.69 16.91 -38.99
N LYS A 287 -8.47 16.39 -39.14
CA LYS A 287 -7.23 17.17 -39.29
C LYS A 287 -7.08 18.25 -38.22
N LEU A 288 -7.41 17.90 -36.98
CA LEU A 288 -7.31 18.84 -35.85
C LEU A 288 -5.86 19.06 -35.42
N LEU A 289 -4.98 18.10 -35.69
CA LEU A 289 -3.54 18.14 -35.45
C LEU A 289 -2.81 17.41 -36.59
N GLU A 290 -1.60 17.87 -36.87
CA GLU A 290 -0.66 17.15 -37.73
C GLU A 290 -0.14 15.88 -37.04
N ASP A 291 0.23 14.86 -37.83
CA ASP A 291 0.64 13.55 -37.30
C ASP A 291 1.91 13.64 -36.43
N ASP A 292 2.84 14.54 -36.74
CA ASP A 292 4.07 14.75 -35.97
C ASP A 292 3.78 15.33 -34.57
N VAL A 293 2.82 16.25 -34.46
CA VAL A 293 2.34 16.79 -33.19
C VAL A 293 1.60 15.72 -32.39
N LEU A 294 0.77 14.91 -33.05
CA LEU A 294 0.04 13.82 -32.40
C LEU A 294 1.01 12.78 -31.82
N ASP A 295 1.97 12.34 -32.64
CA ASP A 295 3.00 11.37 -32.24
C ASP A 295 3.86 11.90 -31.10
N ASP A 296 4.15 13.20 -31.08
CA ASP A 296 4.83 13.82 -29.94
C ASP A 296 3.96 13.80 -28.68
N ILE A 297 2.69 14.23 -28.75
CA ILE A 297 1.79 14.21 -27.59
C ILE A 297 1.65 12.80 -27.01
N LEU A 298 1.60 11.78 -27.86
CA LEU A 298 1.40 10.37 -27.47
C LEU A 298 2.63 9.68 -26.88
N LYS A 299 3.80 10.33 -26.86
CA LYS A 299 4.96 9.78 -26.15
C LYS A 299 4.64 9.63 -24.66
N PRO A 300 5.02 8.50 -24.00
CA PRO A 300 4.73 8.27 -22.59
C PRO A 300 5.05 9.48 -21.70
N GLN A 301 6.27 10.01 -21.81
CA GLN A 301 6.74 11.17 -21.05
C GLN A 301 5.89 12.43 -21.23
N ASN A 302 5.18 12.57 -22.36
CA ASN A 302 4.37 13.74 -22.70
C ASN A 302 2.92 13.62 -22.22
N MET A 303 2.47 12.42 -21.81
CA MET A 303 1.13 12.19 -21.25
C MET A 303 1.10 12.08 -19.73
N ILE A 304 2.27 11.91 -19.09
CA ILE A 304 2.37 11.52 -17.68
C ILE A 304 3.03 12.58 -16.78
N ALA A 305 3.33 13.75 -17.32
CA ALA A 305 3.97 14.85 -16.61
C ALA A 305 3.48 16.23 -17.13
N PRO A 306 3.55 17.30 -16.31
CA PRO A 306 3.26 18.64 -16.77
C PRO A 306 4.17 19.04 -17.93
N ARG A 307 3.59 19.66 -18.96
CA ARG A 307 4.31 20.17 -20.12
C ARG A 307 3.96 21.63 -20.36
N LEU A 308 4.98 22.42 -20.70
CA LEU A 308 4.77 23.73 -21.31
C LEU A 308 4.28 23.51 -22.74
N VAL A 309 2.98 23.72 -22.93
CA VAL A 309 2.38 23.69 -24.27
C VAL A 309 2.73 25.00 -24.95
N PRO A 310 3.31 24.99 -26.16
CA PRO A 310 3.54 26.22 -26.91
C PRO A 310 2.19 26.93 -27.08
N VAL A 311 2.08 28.15 -26.59
CA VAL A 311 0.94 29.00 -26.93
C VAL A 311 1.09 29.31 -28.41
N ASN A 312 0.21 28.76 -29.24
CA ASN A 312 0.16 29.14 -30.65
C ASN A 312 -0.05 30.65 -30.72
N SER A 313 1.00 31.37 -31.16
CA SER A 313 0.97 32.78 -31.56
C SER A 313 0.31 32.94 -32.91
#